data_AF-A0A9E1XMP2-F1
#
_entry.id   AF-A0A9E1XMP2-F1
#
_cell.length_a   1.000
_cell.length_b   1.000
_cell.length_c   1.000
_cell.angle_alpha   90.00
_cell.angle_beta   90.00
_cell.angle_gamma   90.00
#
_symmetry.space_group_name_H-M   'P 1'
#
loop_
_entity.id
_entity.type
_entity.pdbx_description
1 polymer ?
#
loop_
_entity_poly.entity_id
_entity_poly.type
_entity_poly.pdbx_seq_one_letter_code
_entity_poly.pdbx_strand_id
1 'polypeptide(L)'
;GRLAVGNLTGRASGATILAFSGQHFTPGKAQQVDAYDASLRHLWSYQRTGGDVLGHFPYSADVIGDAREESFASAAMILPDGKLGWERTDLRPDHADSIRLGDLDGDGRKEVVCSYSGEGVQVLDAVTGKTVWQFPTNHAQQVEIADVRPDIPGIEVIVGDRFYLPRLRAKLLIFDCRGKLLSAVPEIAITGNPNLGVLQWDGRPGVEIAWANMVLDGRGKVLAVMPGHLHHAFDFAGDGKEEFITLIRDRDGTRLLAALGDATSTIVLPKRHDLATRRKMVNHTHY
;
A
#
# COMPACT_ATOMS: atom_id res chain seq x y z
N GLY A 1 -8.69 13.60 8.40
CA GLY A 1 -8.41 12.34 9.11
C GLY A 1 -8.33 11.23 8.10
N ARG A 2 -7.46 10.26 8.30
CA ARG A 2 -7.34 9.08 7.44
C ARG A 2 -7.84 7.86 8.21
N LEU A 3 -8.38 6.87 7.50
CA LEU A 3 -9.14 5.76 8.07
C LEU A 3 -8.59 4.41 7.62
N ALA A 4 -8.53 3.46 8.52
CA ALA A 4 -8.43 2.04 8.20
C ALA A 4 -9.52 1.24 8.91
N VAL A 5 -9.90 0.11 8.32
CA VAL A 5 -10.90 -0.82 8.87
C VAL A 5 -10.25 -2.15 9.22
N GLY A 6 -10.27 -2.50 10.51
CA GLY A 6 -9.65 -3.73 11.04
C GLY A 6 -10.54 -4.58 11.93
N ASN A 7 -10.13 -5.82 12.17
CA ASN A 7 -10.81 -6.77 13.06
C ASN A 7 -10.02 -7.05 14.35
N LEU A 8 -10.03 -6.12 15.29
CA LEU A 8 -9.29 -6.30 16.55
C LEU A 8 -9.94 -7.31 17.51
N THR A 9 -11.20 -7.73 17.27
CA THR A 9 -11.87 -8.74 18.13
C THR A 9 -11.63 -10.18 17.69
N GLY A 10 -11.21 -10.37 16.44
CA GLY A 10 -11.11 -11.68 15.78
C GLY A 10 -12.45 -12.36 15.49
N ARG A 11 -13.55 -11.61 15.53
CA ARG A 11 -14.88 -12.14 15.17
C ARG A 11 -15.17 -11.89 13.71
N ALA A 12 -15.53 -12.94 12.97
CA ALA A 12 -15.83 -12.85 11.54
C ALA A 12 -16.96 -11.85 11.20
N SER A 13 -17.89 -11.62 12.13
CA SER A 13 -19.03 -10.69 11.98
C SER A 13 -18.77 -9.29 12.54
N GLY A 14 -17.59 -9.01 13.08
CA GLY A 14 -17.28 -7.77 13.78
C GLY A 14 -16.12 -7.02 13.15
N ALA A 15 -16.38 -6.23 12.10
CA ALA A 15 -15.47 -5.13 11.77
C ALA A 15 -15.34 -4.28 13.02
N THR A 16 -14.21 -4.34 13.71
CA THR A 16 -14.14 -3.78 15.03
C THR A 16 -13.67 -2.35 14.96
N ILE A 17 -12.78 -1.91 14.06
CA ILE A 17 -12.16 -0.58 14.24
C ILE A 17 -12.06 0.32 13.02
N LEU A 18 -12.41 1.59 13.25
CA LEU A 18 -12.01 2.80 12.52
C LEU A 18 -10.75 3.37 13.19
N ALA A 19 -9.57 3.21 12.57
CA ALA A 19 -8.36 3.86 13.06
C ALA A 19 -8.26 5.26 12.45
N PHE A 20 -8.31 6.31 13.27
CA PHE A 20 -8.17 7.70 12.80
C PHE A 20 -6.75 8.19 13.04
N SER A 21 -5.98 8.46 11.98
CA SER A 21 -4.78 9.30 12.13
C SER A 21 -5.16 10.78 11.96
N GLY A 22 -4.78 11.58 12.95
CA GLY A 22 -5.03 13.02 12.96
C GLY A 22 -3.93 13.79 13.70
N GLN A 23 -3.65 15.02 13.26
CA GLN A 23 -2.90 15.97 14.07
C GLN A 23 -3.85 16.57 15.10
N HIS A 24 -3.73 16.14 16.35
CA HIS A 24 -4.37 16.82 17.47
C HIS A 24 -3.40 17.88 18.00
N PHE A 25 -3.82 19.15 17.99
CA PHE A 25 -3.11 20.24 18.66
C PHE A 25 -3.33 20.16 20.18
N THR A 26 -2.81 19.10 20.81
CA THR A 26 -2.72 19.06 22.28
C THR A 26 -1.32 19.51 22.66
N PRO A 27 -1.15 20.52 23.55
CA PRO A 27 0.19 20.95 23.98
C PRO A 27 1.04 19.75 24.46
N GLY A 28 2.18 19.54 23.82
CA GLY A 28 3.07 18.40 24.09
C GLY A 28 2.76 17.10 23.34
N LYS A 29 1.73 17.04 22.47
CA LYS A 29 1.41 15.90 21.59
C LYS A 29 1.10 16.37 20.18
N ALA A 30 1.66 15.73 19.16
CA ALA A 30 1.56 16.21 17.78
C ALA A 30 0.63 15.35 16.92
N GLN A 31 0.56 14.05 17.18
CA GLN A 31 -0.23 13.10 16.39
C GLN A 31 -0.79 11.95 17.23
N GLN A 32 -1.93 11.43 16.80
CA GLN A 32 -2.65 10.34 17.47
C GLN A 32 -3.31 9.39 16.47
N VAL A 33 -3.32 8.10 16.82
CA VAL A 33 -4.23 7.08 16.28
C VAL A 33 -5.26 6.75 17.34
N ASP A 34 -6.54 6.88 16.99
CA ASP A 34 -7.65 6.45 17.85
C ASP A 34 -8.40 5.28 17.22
N ALA A 35 -8.84 4.39 18.09
CA ALA A 35 -9.51 3.17 17.71
C ALA A 35 -10.90 3.11 18.38
N TYR A 36 -11.92 2.77 17.61
CA TYR A 36 -13.33 2.76 18.04
C TYR A 36 -14.01 1.49 17.62
N ASP A 37 -14.93 0.93 18.42
CA ASP A 37 -15.73 -0.22 18.01
C ASP A 37 -16.75 0.11 16.88
N ALA A 38 -17.46 -0.91 16.38
CA ALA A 38 -18.50 -0.74 15.35
C ALA A 38 -19.67 0.19 15.76
N SER A 39 -19.84 0.45 17.07
CA SER A 39 -20.82 1.39 17.63
C SER A 39 -20.20 2.75 17.93
N LEU A 40 -18.99 3.03 17.41
CA LEU A 40 -18.21 4.25 17.65
C LEU A 40 -17.84 4.49 19.12
N ARG A 41 -17.79 3.43 19.95
CA ARG A 41 -17.26 3.55 21.30
C ARG A 41 -15.74 3.52 21.24
N HIS A 42 -15.10 4.51 21.85
CA HIS A 42 -13.65 4.58 21.94
C HIS A 42 -13.09 3.34 22.67
N LEU A 43 -12.02 2.77 22.12
CA LEU A 43 -11.34 1.59 22.65
C LEU A 43 -9.96 1.94 23.20
N TRP A 44 -9.12 2.61 22.40
CA TRP A 44 -7.79 3.03 22.81
C TRP A 44 -7.26 4.18 21.96
N SER A 45 -6.19 4.81 22.46
CA SER A 45 -5.44 5.86 21.79
C SER A 45 -3.95 5.54 21.81
N TYR A 46 -3.28 5.69 20.67
CA TYR A 46 -1.83 5.67 20.56
C TYR A 46 -1.35 7.06 20.11
N GLN A 47 -0.45 7.68 20.89
CA GLN A 47 -0.07 9.08 20.71
C GLN A 47 1.45 9.22 20.58
N ARG A 48 1.88 10.15 19.73
CA ARG A 48 3.30 10.50 19.59
C ARG A 48 3.52 12.00 19.52
N THR A 49 4.73 12.38 19.94
CA THR A 49 5.23 13.76 19.99
C THR A 49 6.37 13.88 18.97
N GLY A 50 6.66 15.11 18.52
CA GLY A 50 7.79 15.36 17.60
C GLY A 50 7.43 15.64 16.14
N GLY A 51 6.15 15.88 15.81
CA GLY A 51 5.72 16.29 14.46
C GLY A 51 4.98 15.19 13.69
N ASP A 52 5.28 15.05 12.40
CA ASP A 52 4.72 14.01 11.53
C ASP A 52 5.49 12.69 11.73
N VAL A 53 4.96 11.82 12.60
CA VAL A 53 5.66 10.63 13.11
C VAL A 53 4.81 9.35 13.01
N LEU A 54 3.50 9.48 12.81
CA LEU A 54 2.57 8.36 12.60
C LEU A 54 2.40 8.00 11.12
N GLY A 55 3.09 8.71 10.24
CA GLY A 55 3.04 8.46 8.81
C GLY A 55 1.67 8.82 8.24
N HIS A 56 1.42 8.34 7.01
CA HIS A 56 0.24 8.81 6.31
C HIS A 56 -1.00 8.08 6.80
N PHE A 57 -1.11 6.78 6.56
CA PHE A 57 -2.31 6.01 6.86
C PHE A 57 -2.03 4.99 7.97
N PRO A 58 -3.02 4.72 8.85
CA PRO A 58 -2.99 3.50 9.64
C PRO A 58 -3.30 2.29 8.76
N TYR A 59 -2.85 1.12 9.18
CA TYR A 59 -3.15 -0.16 8.52
C TYR A 59 -3.50 -1.20 9.59
N SER A 60 -4.13 -2.31 9.19
CA SER A 60 -4.36 -3.44 10.09
C SER A 60 -4.16 -4.77 9.39
N ALA A 61 -3.62 -5.74 10.13
CA ALA A 61 -3.48 -7.12 9.70
C ALA A 61 -3.31 -8.03 10.91
N ASP A 62 -3.82 -9.27 10.81
CA ASP A 62 -3.49 -10.33 11.75
C ASP A 62 -2.09 -10.85 11.41
N VAL A 63 -1.08 -10.39 12.15
CA VAL A 63 0.32 -10.80 11.95
C VAL A 63 0.76 -11.83 13.00
N ILE A 64 0.09 -11.86 14.15
CA ILE A 64 0.34 -12.80 15.23
C ILE A 64 -0.29 -14.18 14.94
N GLY A 65 -1.38 -14.23 14.17
CA GLY A 65 -2.10 -15.45 13.81
C GLY A 65 -3.15 -15.87 14.84
N ASP A 66 -3.65 -14.94 15.66
CA ASP A 66 -4.66 -15.20 16.70
C ASP A 66 -6.09 -14.80 16.28
N ALA A 67 -6.28 -14.53 14.98
CA ALA A 67 -7.45 -13.98 14.34
C ALA A 67 -7.74 -12.51 14.69
N ARG A 68 -7.05 -11.90 15.65
CA ARG A 68 -7.17 -10.48 15.95
C ARG A 68 -6.12 -9.73 15.15
N GLU A 69 -6.50 -8.57 14.64
CA GLU A 69 -5.58 -7.77 13.87
C GLU A 69 -4.80 -6.81 14.76
N GLU A 70 -3.52 -6.66 14.47
CA GLU A 70 -2.69 -5.57 14.97
C GLU A 70 -2.91 -4.33 14.09
N SER A 71 -2.71 -3.15 14.67
CA SER A 71 -2.73 -1.87 13.96
C SER A 71 -1.31 -1.38 13.71
N PHE A 72 -1.07 -0.79 12.54
CA PHE A 72 0.23 -0.26 12.14
C PHE A 72 0.12 1.24 11.86
N ALA A 73 1.03 2.03 12.40
CA ALA A 73 1.10 3.48 12.20
C ALA A 73 2.56 3.90 12.08
N SER A 74 3.00 4.20 10.85
CA SER A 74 4.43 4.28 10.51
C SER A 74 5.16 2.99 10.95
N ALA A 75 6.39 3.10 11.42
CA ALA A 75 7.20 2.01 11.94
C ALA A 75 6.81 1.58 13.37
N ALA A 76 5.51 1.39 13.65
CA ALA A 76 5.03 0.90 14.94
C ALA A 76 3.85 -0.07 14.77
N MET A 77 3.86 -1.13 15.59
CA MET A 77 2.76 -2.08 15.73
C MET A 77 2.07 -1.87 17.08
N ILE A 78 0.74 -1.72 17.04
CA ILE A 78 -0.14 -1.57 18.19
C ILE A 78 -1.02 -2.81 18.27
N LEU A 79 -1.01 -3.47 19.43
CA LEU A 79 -1.78 -4.67 19.69
C LEU A 79 -3.29 -4.38 19.75
N PRO A 80 -4.16 -5.40 19.62
CA PRO A 80 -5.61 -5.24 19.68
C PRO A 80 -6.14 -4.46 20.89
N ASP A 81 -5.44 -4.54 22.03
CA ASP A 81 -5.77 -3.88 23.30
C ASP A 81 -5.17 -2.47 23.44
N GLY A 82 -4.51 -1.94 22.41
CA GLY A 82 -3.91 -0.62 22.38
C GLY A 82 -2.48 -0.54 22.95
N LYS A 83 -1.92 -1.65 23.44
CA LYS A 83 -0.52 -1.68 23.89
C LYS A 83 0.43 -1.62 22.70
N LEU A 84 1.58 -1.02 22.90
CA LEU A 84 2.65 -1.05 21.91
C LEU A 84 3.23 -2.46 21.83
N GLY A 85 3.20 -3.06 20.64
CA GLY A 85 3.90 -4.31 20.34
C GLY A 85 5.39 -4.03 20.11
N TRP A 86 5.70 -3.17 19.15
CA TRP A 86 7.05 -2.67 18.89
C TRP A 86 7.02 -1.30 18.19
N GLU A 87 8.15 -0.60 18.25
CA GLU A 87 8.38 0.65 17.52
C GLU A 87 9.85 0.72 17.04
N ARG A 88 10.06 1.19 15.81
CA ARG A 88 11.38 1.49 15.25
C ARG A 88 11.72 2.96 15.40
N THR A 89 12.17 3.31 16.60
CA THR A 89 12.57 4.69 16.94
C THR A 89 13.85 5.14 16.23
N ASP A 90 14.64 4.22 15.71
CA ASP A 90 15.87 4.46 14.95
C ASP A 90 15.60 5.03 13.54
N LEU A 91 14.38 4.85 13.01
CA LEU A 91 13.96 5.42 11.71
C LEU A 91 13.44 6.86 11.85
N ARG A 92 13.58 7.48 13.04
CA ARG A 92 13.17 8.87 13.29
C ARG A 92 14.25 9.86 12.82
N PRO A 93 13.88 11.10 12.45
CA PRO A 93 12.55 11.69 12.52
C PRO A 93 11.65 11.36 11.33
N ASP A 94 12.07 10.47 10.43
CA ASP A 94 11.28 10.10 9.26
C ASP A 94 9.99 9.34 9.64
N HIS A 95 9.05 9.28 8.70
CA HIS A 95 7.79 8.56 8.85
C HIS A 95 7.50 7.74 7.60
N ALA A 96 6.75 6.64 7.75
CA ALA A 96 6.36 5.87 6.59
C ALA A 96 5.28 6.61 5.78
N ASP A 97 5.57 6.92 4.52
CA ASP A 97 4.61 7.51 3.57
C ASP A 97 3.58 6.47 3.10
N SER A 98 4.00 5.21 2.98
CA SER A 98 3.14 4.08 2.65
C SER A 98 3.60 2.80 3.34
N ILE A 99 2.65 1.91 3.63
CA ILE A 99 2.89 0.60 4.24
C ILE A 99 2.12 -0.48 3.46
N ARG A 100 2.73 -1.66 3.34
CA ARG A 100 2.06 -2.90 2.90
C ARG A 100 2.43 -4.04 3.84
N LEU A 101 1.50 -4.98 4.04
CA LEU A 101 1.71 -6.16 4.86
C LEU A 101 1.39 -7.41 4.05
N GLY A 102 2.27 -8.41 4.10
CA GLY A 102 2.08 -9.67 3.40
C GLY A 102 3.19 -10.66 3.71
N ASP A 103 2.92 -11.93 3.49
CA ASP A 103 3.91 -13.01 3.57
C ASP A 103 4.72 -12.99 2.27
N LEU A 104 5.93 -12.41 2.32
CA LEU A 104 6.70 -12.12 1.12
C LEU A 104 7.37 -13.35 0.54
N ASP A 105 7.82 -14.27 1.40
CA ASP A 105 8.58 -15.46 1.00
C ASP A 105 7.79 -16.78 1.09
N GLY A 106 6.54 -16.72 1.53
CA GLY A 106 5.61 -17.85 1.60
C GLY A 106 5.84 -18.76 2.81
N ASP A 107 6.48 -18.25 3.86
CA ASP A 107 6.83 -19.05 5.05
C ASP A 107 5.73 -19.07 6.14
N GLY A 108 4.61 -18.39 5.89
CA GLY A 108 3.47 -18.28 6.77
C GLY A 108 3.56 -17.13 7.78
N ARG A 109 4.67 -16.39 7.82
CA ARG A 109 4.81 -15.14 8.60
C ARG A 109 4.71 -13.95 7.67
N LYS A 110 4.19 -12.84 8.18
CA LYS A 110 4.04 -11.61 7.39
C LYS A 110 5.19 -10.67 7.67
N GLU A 111 5.60 -9.96 6.62
CA GLU A 111 6.46 -8.79 6.71
C GLU A 111 5.61 -7.52 6.61
N VAL A 112 6.20 -6.43 7.09
CA VAL A 112 5.74 -5.07 6.86
C VAL A 112 6.75 -4.34 5.99
N VAL A 113 6.29 -3.82 4.86
CA VAL A 113 7.05 -3.01 3.91
C VAL A 113 6.69 -1.56 4.13
N CYS A 114 7.66 -0.74 4.54
CA CYS A 114 7.49 0.67 4.79
C CYS A 114 8.33 1.50 3.82
N SER A 115 7.74 2.54 3.24
CA SER A 115 8.43 3.50 2.38
C SER A 115 8.70 4.81 3.12
N TYR A 116 9.93 5.31 3.04
CA TYR A 116 10.39 6.52 3.71
C TYR A 116 11.00 7.50 2.72
N SER A 117 10.84 8.78 3.04
CA SER A 117 11.39 9.89 2.26
C SER A 117 12.92 9.88 2.23
N GLY A 118 13.58 9.61 3.35
CA GLY A 118 15.04 9.62 3.47
C GLY A 118 15.66 8.23 3.64
N GLU A 119 15.00 7.34 4.38
CA GLU A 119 15.53 6.00 4.70
C GLU A 119 15.26 4.95 3.61
N GLY A 120 14.55 5.31 2.54
CA GLY A 120 14.19 4.44 1.44
C GLY A 120 13.13 3.39 1.78
N VAL A 121 13.33 2.14 1.36
CA VAL A 121 12.41 1.04 1.69
C VAL A 121 12.99 0.19 2.81
N GLN A 122 12.14 -0.10 3.80
CA GLN A 122 12.45 -1.00 4.92
C GLN A 122 11.46 -2.15 4.90
N VAL A 123 11.96 -3.38 4.93
CA VAL A 123 11.15 -4.59 5.08
C VAL A 123 11.46 -5.21 6.43
N LEU A 124 10.44 -5.33 7.26
CA LEU A 124 10.57 -5.76 8.65
C LEU A 124 9.72 -7.01 8.88
N ASP A 125 10.18 -7.89 9.76
CA ASP A 125 9.33 -8.95 10.31
C ASP A 125 8.17 -8.29 11.07
N ALA A 126 6.92 -8.58 10.70
CA ALA A 126 5.80 -7.78 11.18
C ALA A 126 5.53 -8.00 12.68
N VAL A 127 5.88 -9.16 13.23
CA VAL A 127 5.66 -9.49 14.65
C VAL A 127 6.71 -8.84 15.55
N THR A 128 7.97 -8.80 15.10
CA THR A 128 9.11 -8.37 15.93
C THR A 128 9.63 -6.97 15.58
N GLY A 129 9.30 -6.43 14.41
CA GLY A 129 9.79 -5.15 13.90
C GLY A 129 11.25 -5.17 13.45
N LYS A 130 11.92 -6.32 13.45
CA LYS A 130 13.32 -6.47 13.04
C LYS A 130 13.44 -6.32 11.53
N THR A 131 14.45 -5.58 11.07
CA THR A 131 14.75 -5.48 9.64
C THR A 131 15.11 -6.85 9.07
N VAL A 132 14.36 -7.27 8.06
CA VAL A 132 14.67 -8.41 7.18
C VAL A 132 15.66 -7.93 6.13
N TRP A 133 15.33 -6.86 5.42
CA TRP A 133 16.22 -6.16 4.50
C TRP A 133 15.79 -4.71 4.31
N GLN A 134 16.68 -3.90 3.75
CA GLN A 134 16.43 -2.49 3.44
C GLN A 134 17.17 -2.08 2.17
N PHE A 135 16.67 -1.04 1.51
CA PHE A 135 17.34 -0.47 0.34
C PHE A 135 17.18 1.06 0.32
N PRO A 136 18.30 1.82 0.21
CA PRO A 136 18.23 3.28 0.14
C PRO A 136 17.64 3.71 -1.20
N THR A 137 16.71 4.66 -1.16
CA THR A 137 16.13 5.28 -2.36
C THR A 137 16.29 6.79 -2.28
N ASN A 138 15.85 7.52 -3.30
CA ASN A 138 15.86 8.98 -3.23
C ASN A 138 14.72 9.50 -2.36
N HIS A 139 13.51 9.01 -2.61
CA HIS A 139 12.30 9.35 -1.86
C HIS A 139 11.24 8.29 -2.13
N ALA A 140 11.23 7.22 -1.34
CA ALA A 140 10.23 6.16 -1.48
C ALA A 140 8.91 6.63 -0.87
N GLN A 141 7.95 6.98 -1.72
CA GLN A 141 6.67 7.52 -1.24
C GLN A 141 5.52 6.50 -1.32
N GLN A 142 5.60 5.56 -2.26
CA GLN A 142 4.55 4.58 -2.52
C GLN A 142 5.18 3.19 -2.60
N VAL A 143 4.51 2.20 -2.00
CA VAL A 143 4.88 0.79 -2.09
C VAL A 143 3.66 -0.07 -2.37
N GLU A 144 3.85 -1.08 -3.19
CA GLU A 144 2.95 -2.21 -3.39
C GLU A 144 3.70 -3.52 -3.20
N ILE A 145 2.99 -4.58 -2.83
CA ILE A 145 3.53 -5.95 -2.82
C ILE A 145 2.60 -6.83 -3.63
N ALA A 146 3.16 -7.58 -4.58
CA ALA A 146 2.39 -8.51 -5.39
C ALA A 146 3.30 -9.45 -6.19
N ASP A 147 2.74 -10.59 -6.58
CA ASP A 147 3.37 -11.53 -7.52
C ASP A 147 3.30 -10.97 -8.95
N VAL A 148 4.27 -10.12 -9.32
CA VAL A 148 4.39 -9.54 -10.68
C VAL A 148 5.42 -10.28 -11.52
N ARG A 149 6.20 -11.17 -10.88
CA ARG A 149 7.18 -12.06 -11.49
C ARG A 149 6.92 -13.50 -11.00
N PRO A 150 5.85 -14.16 -11.45
CA PRO A 150 5.53 -15.54 -11.05
C PRO A 150 6.59 -16.57 -11.47
N ASP A 151 7.59 -16.18 -12.25
CA ASP A 151 8.79 -16.95 -12.54
C ASP A 151 9.86 -16.90 -11.44
N ILE A 152 9.68 -16.08 -10.40
CA ILE A 152 10.55 -15.92 -9.24
C ILE A 152 9.75 -16.32 -7.99
N PRO A 153 10.26 -17.21 -7.12
CA PRO A 153 9.56 -17.57 -5.89
C PRO A 153 9.41 -16.39 -4.93
N GLY A 154 8.23 -16.27 -4.32
CA GLY A 154 7.87 -15.17 -3.40
C GLY A 154 7.01 -14.11 -4.09
N ILE A 155 6.75 -13.01 -3.39
CA ILE A 155 6.09 -11.83 -3.96
C ILE A 155 7.05 -10.64 -3.97
N GLU A 156 6.98 -9.83 -5.04
CA GLU A 156 7.86 -8.69 -5.20
C GLU A 156 7.43 -7.50 -4.34
N VAL A 157 8.41 -6.68 -3.99
CA VAL A 157 8.22 -5.34 -3.44
C VAL A 157 8.43 -4.31 -4.54
N ILE A 158 7.39 -3.50 -4.80
CA ILE A 158 7.37 -2.49 -5.86
C ILE A 158 7.38 -1.12 -5.20
N VAL A 159 8.43 -0.34 -5.46
CA VAL A 159 8.68 0.96 -4.83
C VAL A 159 8.57 2.07 -5.87
N GLY A 160 7.69 3.04 -5.64
CA GLY A 160 7.68 4.31 -6.34
C GLY A 160 8.74 5.25 -5.76
N ASP A 161 9.91 5.29 -6.40
CA ASP A 161 11.01 6.19 -6.05
C ASP A 161 10.91 7.48 -6.84
N ARG A 162 10.84 8.62 -6.14
CA ARG A 162 10.78 9.95 -6.75
C ARG A 162 11.99 10.79 -6.38
N PHE A 163 12.37 11.69 -7.27
CA PHE A 163 13.52 12.58 -7.05
C PHE A 163 13.37 13.88 -7.84
N TYR A 164 14.14 14.90 -7.47
CA TYR A 164 14.06 16.23 -8.06
C TYR A 164 15.27 16.52 -8.95
N LEU A 165 15.03 16.72 -10.26
CA LEU A 165 16.03 17.18 -11.22
C LEU A 165 15.37 17.97 -12.37
N PRO A 166 15.65 19.27 -12.55
CA PRO A 166 14.96 20.41 -11.92
C PRO A 166 13.42 20.30 -11.74
N ARG A 167 12.77 19.27 -12.29
CA ARG A 167 11.37 18.91 -12.09
C ARG A 167 11.28 17.60 -11.30
N LEU A 168 10.12 17.34 -10.72
CA LEU A 168 9.86 16.05 -10.08
C LEU A 168 9.90 14.93 -11.13
N ARG A 169 10.63 13.87 -10.81
CA ARG A 169 10.84 12.67 -11.62
C ARG A 169 10.53 11.43 -10.79
N ALA A 170 10.16 10.33 -11.45
CA ALA A 170 9.87 9.08 -10.78
C ALA A 170 10.31 7.85 -11.58
N LYS A 171 10.66 6.79 -10.85
CA LYS A 171 10.90 5.43 -11.32
C LYS A 171 10.19 4.43 -10.41
N LEU A 172 9.99 3.23 -10.94
CA LEU A 172 9.69 2.05 -10.15
C LEU A 172 10.97 1.26 -9.92
N LEU A 173 11.17 0.83 -8.68
CA LEU A 173 12.14 -0.17 -8.30
C LEU A 173 11.38 -1.43 -7.91
N ILE A 174 11.71 -2.56 -8.53
CA ILE A 174 11.06 -3.86 -8.27
C ILE A 174 12.10 -4.78 -7.66
N PHE A 175 11.83 -5.28 -6.46
CA PHE A 175 12.70 -6.19 -5.72
C PHE A 175 12.03 -7.55 -5.54
N ASP A 176 12.81 -8.63 -5.51
CA ASP A 176 12.31 -9.90 -5.01
C ASP A 176 12.07 -9.84 -3.48
N CYS A 177 11.46 -10.88 -2.91
CA CYS A 177 11.15 -10.95 -1.48
C CYS A 177 12.37 -10.88 -0.56
N ARG A 178 13.59 -11.04 -1.10
CA ARG A 178 14.87 -11.00 -0.37
C ARG A 178 15.64 -9.69 -0.57
N GLY A 179 15.03 -8.70 -1.22
CA GLY A 179 15.62 -7.37 -1.42
C GLY A 179 16.61 -7.28 -2.58
N LYS A 180 16.66 -8.27 -3.47
CA LYS A 180 17.45 -8.16 -4.71
C LYS A 180 16.68 -7.30 -5.71
N LEU A 181 17.29 -6.21 -6.16
CA LEU A 181 16.74 -5.38 -7.24
C LEU A 181 16.65 -6.19 -8.54
N LEU A 182 15.44 -6.40 -9.03
CA LEU A 182 15.14 -7.10 -10.27
C LEU A 182 15.06 -6.14 -11.45
N SER A 183 14.49 -4.95 -11.25
CA SER A 183 14.25 -3.97 -12.31
C SER A 183 14.14 -2.56 -11.76
N ALA A 184 14.66 -1.59 -12.51
CA ALA A 184 14.49 -0.16 -12.26
C ALA A 184 13.95 0.48 -13.54
N VAL A 185 12.65 0.79 -13.55
CA VAL A 185 11.93 1.13 -14.78
C VAL A 185 11.15 2.44 -14.65
N PRO A 186 10.96 3.17 -15.75
CA PRO A 186 11.69 3.06 -17.01
C PRO A 186 13.17 3.48 -16.87
N GLU A 187 13.98 3.15 -17.88
CA GLU A 187 15.39 3.57 -17.96
C GLU A 187 15.54 5.09 -17.81
N ILE A 188 14.66 5.85 -18.45
CA ILE A 188 14.55 7.31 -18.30
C ILE A 188 13.33 7.64 -17.47
N ALA A 189 13.54 8.23 -16.29
CA ALA A 189 12.48 8.55 -15.34
C ALA A 189 11.38 9.45 -15.96
N ILE A 190 10.13 9.14 -15.62
CA ILE A 190 8.99 9.96 -16.06
C ILE A 190 8.86 11.23 -15.20
N THR A 191 8.10 12.20 -15.69
CA THR A 191 7.82 13.43 -14.95
C THR A 191 6.64 13.24 -14.00
N GLY A 192 6.71 13.81 -12.80
CA GLY A 192 5.60 13.90 -11.86
C GLY A 192 5.66 12.91 -10.69
N ASN A 193 4.56 12.87 -9.94
CA ASN A 193 4.33 11.93 -8.83
C ASN A 193 3.27 10.91 -9.28
N PRO A 194 3.66 9.86 -10.01
CA PRO A 194 2.71 8.88 -10.52
C PRO A 194 2.09 8.06 -9.41
N ASN A 195 0.79 7.84 -9.53
CA ASN A 195 0.04 6.90 -8.71
C ASN A 195 0.49 5.47 -9.02
N LEU A 196 0.70 4.65 -8.00
CA LEU A 196 1.10 3.25 -8.06
C LEU A 196 0.01 2.36 -7.46
N GLY A 197 -0.30 1.27 -8.14
CA GLY A 197 -1.14 0.18 -7.67
C GLY A 197 -0.81 -1.11 -8.42
N VAL A 198 -1.52 -2.18 -8.10
CA VAL A 198 -1.47 -3.46 -8.82
C VAL A 198 -2.86 -3.88 -9.24
N LEU A 199 -2.99 -4.71 -10.27
CA LEU A 199 -4.28 -5.20 -10.74
C LEU A 199 -4.15 -6.52 -11.51
N GLN A 200 -5.14 -7.40 -11.39
CA GLN A 200 -5.26 -8.56 -12.27
C GLN A 200 -5.85 -8.12 -13.61
N TRP A 201 -4.99 -7.76 -14.57
CA TRP A 201 -5.40 -7.10 -15.82
C TRP A 201 -5.82 -8.09 -16.90
N ASP A 202 -4.95 -9.05 -17.20
CA ASP A 202 -5.12 -9.94 -18.36
C ASP A 202 -5.62 -11.34 -18.00
N GLY A 203 -5.71 -11.65 -16.69
CA GLY A 203 -6.19 -12.92 -16.17
C GLY A 203 -5.16 -14.05 -16.17
N ARG A 204 -3.91 -13.78 -16.55
CA ARG A 204 -2.81 -14.76 -16.51
C ARG A 204 -2.28 -14.93 -15.08
N PRO A 205 -1.45 -15.96 -14.83
CA PRO A 205 -0.75 -16.08 -13.56
C PRO A 205 0.08 -14.83 -13.24
N GLY A 206 0.05 -14.43 -11.97
CA GLY A 206 0.59 -13.16 -11.50
C GLY A 206 -0.42 -12.02 -11.55
N VAL A 207 0.06 -10.80 -11.33
CA VAL A 207 -0.68 -9.56 -11.51
C VAL A 207 0.19 -8.51 -12.19
N GLU A 208 -0.45 -7.48 -12.72
CA GLU A 208 0.21 -6.37 -13.39
C GLU A 208 0.37 -5.16 -12.45
N ILE A 209 1.25 -4.25 -12.85
CA ILE A 209 1.48 -2.98 -12.16
C ILE A 209 0.67 -1.89 -12.87
N ALA A 210 -0.19 -1.19 -12.15
CA ALA A 210 -0.79 0.05 -12.61
C ALA A 210 0.06 1.23 -12.13
N TRP A 211 0.64 1.99 -13.05
CA TRP A 211 1.52 3.11 -12.72
C TRP A 211 1.32 4.29 -13.65
N ALA A 212 1.16 5.49 -13.09
CA ALA A 212 0.76 6.67 -13.83
C ALA A 212 -0.55 6.42 -14.61
N ASN A 213 -0.52 6.42 -15.94
CA ASN A 213 -1.62 6.06 -16.81
C ASN A 213 -1.34 4.77 -17.58
N MET A 214 -0.52 3.87 -17.03
CA MET A 214 -0.01 2.69 -17.73
C MET A 214 -0.32 1.43 -16.94
N VAL A 215 -0.50 0.33 -17.65
CA VAL A 215 -0.43 -1.02 -17.12
C VAL A 215 0.87 -1.64 -17.60
N LEU A 216 1.67 -2.19 -16.68
CA LEU A 216 2.99 -2.77 -16.93
C LEU A 216 3.03 -4.22 -16.46
N ASP A 217 3.83 -5.06 -17.11
CA ASP A 217 4.24 -6.34 -16.51
C ASP A 217 5.34 -6.12 -15.44
N GLY A 218 5.68 -7.17 -14.68
CA GLY A 218 6.74 -7.12 -13.68
C GLY A 218 8.17 -6.94 -14.23
N ARG A 219 8.35 -6.82 -15.56
CA ARG A 219 9.61 -6.48 -16.22
C ARG A 219 9.60 -5.04 -16.74
N GLY A 220 8.53 -4.28 -16.50
CA GLY A 220 8.34 -2.89 -16.92
C GLY A 220 7.90 -2.73 -18.38
N LYS A 221 7.50 -3.81 -19.07
CA LYS A 221 6.92 -3.70 -20.41
C LYS A 221 5.52 -3.10 -20.30
N VAL A 222 5.25 -2.09 -21.12
CA VAL A 222 3.92 -1.48 -21.22
C VAL A 222 2.96 -2.42 -21.92
N LEU A 223 1.88 -2.77 -21.23
CA LEU A 223 0.79 -3.61 -21.75
C LEU A 223 -0.37 -2.75 -22.25
N ALA A 224 -0.66 -1.64 -21.56
CA ALA A 224 -1.71 -0.72 -21.96
C ALA A 224 -1.42 0.72 -21.48
N VAL A 225 -2.03 1.70 -22.16
CA VAL A 225 -1.97 3.13 -21.80
C VAL A 225 -3.39 3.68 -21.73
N MET A 226 -3.72 4.28 -20.60
CA MET A 226 -5.03 4.82 -20.24
C MET A 226 -5.11 6.32 -20.52
N PRO A 227 -6.32 6.87 -20.75
CA PRO A 227 -6.53 8.29 -21.01
C PRO A 227 -6.30 9.19 -19.79
N GLY A 228 -6.13 8.61 -18.59
CA GLY A 228 -5.92 9.33 -17.35
C GLY A 228 -5.11 8.53 -16.33
N HIS A 229 -4.69 9.19 -15.26
CA HIS A 229 -3.91 8.58 -14.19
C HIS A 229 -4.76 7.60 -13.37
N LEU A 230 -4.10 6.58 -12.82
CA LEU A 230 -4.70 5.61 -11.92
C LEU A 230 -5.34 6.33 -10.75
N HIS A 231 -6.63 6.08 -10.54
CA HIS A 231 -7.30 6.45 -9.30
C HIS A 231 -7.39 5.24 -8.37
N HIS A 232 -7.84 4.10 -8.90
CA HIS A 232 -7.94 2.83 -8.19
C HIS A 232 -7.94 1.67 -9.19
N ALA A 233 -7.90 0.43 -8.72
CA ALA A 233 -8.07 -0.76 -9.52
C ALA A 233 -8.77 -1.85 -8.71
N PHE A 234 -9.89 -2.35 -9.22
CA PHE A 234 -10.70 -3.39 -8.59
C PHE A 234 -11.63 -4.05 -9.62
N ASP A 235 -12.16 -5.23 -9.29
CA ASP A 235 -13.11 -5.99 -10.10
C ASP A 235 -14.47 -5.29 -10.13
N PHE A 236 -14.63 -4.36 -11.09
CA PHE A 236 -15.83 -3.58 -11.28
C PHE A 236 -16.86 -4.37 -12.10
N ALA A 237 -16.41 -5.15 -13.08
CA ALA A 237 -17.27 -5.96 -13.95
C ALA A 237 -17.81 -7.23 -13.26
N GLY A 238 -17.13 -7.72 -12.22
CA GLY A 238 -17.46 -8.96 -11.51
C GLY A 238 -16.97 -10.23 -12.22
N ASP A 239 -15.99 -10.13 -13.11
CA ASP A 239 -15.43 -11.23 -13.90
C ASP A 239 -14.08 -11.75 -13.36
N GLY A 240 -13.68 -11.26 -12.17
CA GLY A 240 -12.48 -11.63 -11.45
C GLY A 240 -11.19 -10.99 -11.96
N LYS A 241 -11.21 -10.33 -13.14
CA LYS A 241 -10.19 -9.35 -13.52
C LYS A 241 -10.50 -8.02 -12.84
N GLU A 242 -9.55 -7.10 -12.88
CA GLU A 242 -9.69 -5.80 -12.24
C GLU A 242 -9.55 -4.67 -13.26
N GLU A 243 -10.49 -3.74 -13.21
CA GLU A 243 -10.48 -2.56 -14.07
C GLU A 243 -9.54 -1.48 -13.53
N PHE A 244 -8.84 -0.82 -14.43
CA PHE A 244 -8.15 0.44 -14.16
C PHE A 244 -9.19 1.56 -14.04
N ILE A 245 -9.32 2.12 -12.84
CA ILE A 245 -10.27 3.20 -12.55
C ILE A 245 -9.56 4.55 -12.69
N THR A 246 -10.12 5.45 -13.49
CA THR A 246 -9.56 6.78 -13.73
C THR A 246 -10.63 7.85 -13.87
N LEU A 247 -10.24 9.12 -13.78
CA LEU A 247 -11.11 10.26 -14.07
C LEU A 247 -10.83 10.75 -15.50
N ILE A 248 -11.88 10.81 -16.31
CA ILE A 248 -11.85 11.40 -17.65
C ILE A 248 -12.75 12.62 -17.72
N ARG A 249 -12.61 13.41 -18.78
CA ARG A 249 -13.51 14.52 -19.09
C ARG A 249 -14.18 14.30 -20.43
N ASP A 250 -15.48 14.49 -20.47
CA ASP A 250 -16.22 14.55 -21.73
C ASP A 250 -16.01 15.92 -22.41
N ARG A 251 -16.45 16.04 -23.68
CA ARG A 251 -16.29 17.24 -24.51
C ARG A 251 -16.93 18.49 -23.92
N ASP A 252 -17.99 18.32 -23.14
CA ASP A 252 -18.70 19.40 -22.43
C ASP A 252 -18.03 19.80 -21.10
N GLY A 253 -16.95 19.12 -20.72
CA GLY A 253 -16.21 19.34 -19.48
C GLY A 253 -16.67 18.49 -18.29
N THR A 254 -17.72 17.68 -18.43
CA THR A 254 -18.22 16.77 -17.40
C THR A 254 -17.14 15.79 -16.98
N ARG A 255 -16.90 15.65 -15.67
CA ARG A 255 -15.96 14.65 -15.13
C ARG A 255 -16.67 13.32 -14.97
N LEU A 256 -16.09 12.26 -15.54
CA LEU A 256 -16.61 10.90 -15.43
C LEU A 256 -15.57 10.02 -14.73
N LEU A 257 -16.05 9.10 -13.90
CA LEU A 257 -15.26 7.96 -13.44
C LEU A 257 -15.35 6.88 -14.51
N ALA A 258 -14.22 6.48 -15.07
CA ALA A 258 -14.12 5.44 -16.08
C ALA A 258 -13.48 4.18 -15.46
N ALA A 259 -14.07 3.02 -15.76
CA ALA A 259 -13.50 1.71 -15.49
C ALA A 259 -13.05 1.11 -16.84
N LEU A 260 -11.76 0.80 -16.95
CA LEU A 260 -11.14 0.35 -18.18
C LEU A 260 -10.55 -1.04 -17.95
N GLY A 261 -10.91 -2.03 -18.77
CA GLY A 261 -10.41 -3.40 -18.66
C GLY A 261 -9.66 -3.85 -19.91
N ASP A 262 -9.00 -5.01 -19.84
CA ASP A 262 -8.32 -5.60 -20.99
C ASP A 262 -9.32 -6.16 -22.01
N ALA A 263 -9.49 -5.45 -23.12
CA ALA A 263 -10.34 -5.89 -24.23
C ALA A 263 -9.74 -7.07 -25.03
N THR A 264 -8.47 -7.40 -24.82
CA THR A 264 -7.77 -8.46 -25.56
C THR A 264 -7.83 -9.81 -24.87
N SER A 265 -8.06 -9.84 -23.55
CA SER A 265 -8.16 -11.06 -22.79
C SER A 265 -9.57 -11.65 -22.83
N THR A 266 -9.65 -12.92 -23.23
CA THR A 266 -10.87 -13.73 -23.17
C THR A 266 -10.94 -14.61 -21.92
N ILE A 267 -10.01 -14.45 -20.97
CA ILE A 267 -9.97 -15.23 -19.73
C ILE A 267 -11.03 -14.70 -18.78
N VAL A 268 -11.84 -15.62 -18.23
CA VAL A 268 -12.80 -15.33 -17.16
C VAL A 268 -12.27 -15.94 -15.89
N LEU A 269 -12.18 -15.14 -14.83
CA LEU A 269 -11.75 -15.58 -13.52
C LEU A 269 -12.96 -15.76 -12.60
N PRO A 270 -12.85 -16.59 -11.56
CA PRO A 270 -13.88 -16.63 -10.54
C PRO A 270 -13.98 -15.25 -9.86
N LYS A 271 -15.21 -14.82 -9.62
CA LYS A 271 -15.46 -13.56 -8.91
C LYS A 271 -14.79 -13.57 -7.54
N ARG A 272 -14.06 -12.51 -7.23
CA ARG A 272 -13.34 -12.38 -5.95
C ARG A 272 -14.28 -11.82 -4.88
N HIS A 273 -14.41 -12.56 -3.79
CA HIS A 273 -15.32 -12.20 -2.69
C HIS A 273 -14.66 -12.19 -1.32
N ASP A 274 -13.38 -12.50 -1.24
CA ASP A 274 -12.63 -12.55 0.00
C ASP A 274 -12.40 -11.15 0.60
N LEU A 275 -12.11 -11.13 1.90
CA LEU A 275 -11.89 -9.90 2.65
C LEU A 275 -10.64 -9.14 2.18
N ALA A 276 -9.61 -9.84 1.68
CA ALA A 276 -8.37 -9.21 1.23
C ALA A 276 -8.63 -8.37 -0.03
N THR A 277 -9.40 -8.90 -0.99
CA THR A 277 -9.82 -8.17 -2.19
C THR A 277 -10.64 -6.91 -1.82
N ARG A 278 -11.47 -6.96 -0.77
CA ARG A 278 -12.25 -5.80 -0.30
C ARG A 278 -11.40 -4.74 0.44
N ARG A 279 -10.21 -5.09 0.88
CA ARG A 279 -9.29 -4.21 1.62
C ARG A 279 -8.22 -3.58 0.74
N LYS A 280 -8.20 -3.93 -0.54
CA LYS A 280 -7.26 -3.34 -1.50
C LYS A 280 -7.42 -1.82 -1.48
N MET A 281 -6.37 -1.14 -1.06
CA MET A 281 -6.30 0.32 -1.03
C MET A 281 -5.15 0.77 -1.91
N VAL A 282 -5.45 1.65 -2.85
CA VAL A 282 -4.40 2.33 -3.61
C VAL A 282 -4.15 3.66 -2.90
N ASN A 283 -3.00 3.75 -2.23
CA ASN A 283 -2.65 4.89 -1.40
C ASN A 283 -1.94 5.94 -2.26
N HIS A 284 -2.55 7.13 -2.37
CA HIS A 284 -1.96 8.25 -3.08
C HIS A 284 -1.85 9.46 -2.18
N THR A 285 -0.62 9.90 -1.94
CA THR A 285 -0.37 11.22 -1.36
C THR A 285 -0.24 12.23 -2.49
N HIS A 286 -1.27 13.07 -2.64
CA HIS A 286 -1.24 14.27 -3.49
C HIS A 286 -1.08 15.49 -2.59
N TYR A 287 -0.12 16.37 -2.91
CA TYR A 287 0.11 17.65 -2.24
C TYR A 287 -0.35 18.80 -3.13
#